data_AF-A0A7W5H4M9-F1
#
_entry.id   AF-A0A7W5H4M9-F1
#
_cell.length_a   1.000
_cell.length_b   1.000
_cell.length_c   1.000
_cell.angle_alpha   90.00
_cell.angle_beta   90.00
_cell.angle_gamma   90.00
#
_symmetry.space_group_name_H-M   'P 1'
#
loop_
_entity.id
_entity.type
_entity.pdbx_description
1 polymer ?
#
loop_
_entity_poly.entity_id
_entity_poly.type
_entity_poly.pdbx_seq_one_letter_code
_entity_poly.pdbx_strand_id
1 'polypeptide(L)'
;MTDSKTYEIESEPGLAHQALDERIRKYLVSCDQRGHRYQPGHDCYPTIKRLAAYLECDPTTLSKLKMGRRKQINFDSMTILAILSGICPGISSREVGTEKRARLADADRWVAEDSNRRGTLIRTLMNGIDHRRVN
;
A
#
# COMPACT_ATOMS: atom_id res chain seq x y z
N MET A 1 -8.16 20.05 43.15
CA MET A 1 -7.08 20.33 42.18
C MET A 1 -6.76 19.01 41.50
N THR A 2 -7.31 18.80 40.31
CA THR A 2 -7.16 17.55 39.55
C THR A 2 -6.02 17.71 38.56
N ASP A 3 -4.92 17.02 38.83
CA ASP A 3 -3.76 16.92 37.94
C ASP A 3 -4.19 16.36 36.58
N SER A 4 -4.04 17.19 35.55
CA SER A 4 -4.17 16.76 34.16
C SER A 4 -2.93 15.95 33.80
N LYS A 5 -3.07 14.63 33.78
CA LYS A 5 -2.07 13.74 33.16
C LYS A 5 -2.09 13.97 31.65
N THR A 6 -1.11 14.70 31.15
CA THR A 6 -0.75 14.73 29.73
C THR A 6 -0.34 13.32 29.32
N TYR A 7 -1.16 12.67 28.49
CA TYR A 7 -0.77 11.43 27.83
C TYR A 7 0.13 11.80 26.66
N GLU A 8 1.44 11.76 26.89
CA GLU A 8 2.41 11.74 25.80
C GLU A 8 2.14 10.47 24.98
N ILE A 9 1.69 10.66 23.74
CA ILE A 9 1.54 9.56 22.80
C ILE A 9 2.96 9.14 22.41
N GLU A 10 3.46 8.13 23.11
CA GLU A 10 4.67 7.41 22.72
C GLU A 10 4.49 6.92 21.28
N SER A 11 5.11 7.64 20.36
CA SER A 11 5.19 7.24 18.97
C SER A 11 6.14 6.05 18.93
N GLU A 12 5.64 4.84 18.65
CA GLU A 12 6.48 3.63 18.63
C GLU A 12 7.77 3.87 17.80
N PRO A 13 8.97 3.87 18.42
CA PRO A 13 10.21 4.27 17.76
C PRO A 13 10.65 3.32 16.62
N GLY A 14 10.00 2.17 16.46
CA GLY A 14 10.46 1.07 15.62
C GLY A 14 10.15 1.17 14.12
N LEU A 15 9.22 2.03 13.69
CA LEU A 15 8.79 2.09 12.28
C LEU A 15 9.50 3.18 11.46
N ALA A 16 10.01 4.24 12.09
CA ALA A 16 10.64 5.36 11.40
C ALA A 16 12.03 5.03 10.82
N HIS A 17 12.72 4.02 11.36
CA HIS A 17 14.09 3.63 10.97
C HIS A 17 14.17 2.39 10.07
N GLN A 18 13.03 1.85 9.61
CA GLN A 18 13.03 0.69 8.73
C GLN A 18 13.25 1.10 7.28
N ALA A 19 14.21 0.46 6.62
CA ALA A 19 14.44 0.61 5.20
C ALA A 19 13.16 0.28 4.40
N LEU A 20 12.95 0.98 3.28
CA LEU A 20 11.74 0.90 2.47
C LEU A 20 11.40 -0.54 2.05
N ASP A 21 12.43 -1.32 1.72
CA ASP A 21 12.32 -2.73 1.33
C ASP A 21 11.77 -3.61 2.46
N GLU A 22 12.17 -3.37 3.71
CA GLU A 22 11.66 -4.09 4.89
C GLU A 22 10.18 -3.79 5.11
N ARG A 23 9.79 -2.52 4.99
CA ARG A 23 8.38 -2.10 5.13
C ARG A 23 7.50 -2.69 4.02
N ILE A 24 8.00 -2.73 2.79
CA ILE A 24 7.32 -3.40 1.68
C ILE A 24 7.23 -4.91 1.92
N ARG A 25 8.30 -5.56 2.41
CA ARG A 25 8.25 -6.99 2.75
C ARG A 25 7.17 -7.27 3.81
N LYS A 26 7.07 -6.47 4.87
CA LYS A 26 6.00 -6.58 5.87
C LYS A 26 4.60 -6.41 5.28
N TYR A 27 4.44 -5.49 4.34
CA TYR A 27 3.18 -5.32 3.62
C TYR A 27 2.85 -6.57 2.79
N LEU A 28 3.82 -7.15 2.07
CA LEU A 28 3.62 -8.38 1.31
C LEU A 28 3.27 -9.57 2.21
N VAL A 29 3.90 -9.69 3.39
CA VAL A 29 3.53 -10.71 4.40
C VAL A 29 2.09 -10.52 4.87
N SER A 30 1.66 -9.28 5.10
CA SER A 30 0.29 -8.99 5.52
C SER A 30 -0.73 -9.35 4.43
N CYS A 31 -0.41 -9.07 3.17
CA CYS A 31 -1.22 -9.44 2.01
C CYS A 31 -1.35 -10.96 1.86
N ASP A 32 -0.27 -11.69 2.11
CA ASP A 32 -0.25 -13.15 2.06
C ASP A 32 -1.11 -13.78 3.16
N GLN A 33 -1.05 -13.24 4.38
CA GLN A 33 -1.78 -13.78 5.54
C GLN A 33 -3.26 -13.39 5.58
N ARG A 34 -3.60 -12.18 5.12
CA ARG A 34 -4.93 -11.58 5.31
C ARG A 34 -5.71 -11.43 4.01
N GLY A 35 -5.05 -11.49 2.86
CA GLY A 35 -5.66 -11.17 1.57
C GLY A 35 -6.60 -12.24 1.02
N HIS A 36 -6.70 -13.42 1.64
CA HIS A 36 -7.46 -14.56 1.11
C HIS A 36 -8.93 -14.26 0.76
N ARG A 37 -9.55 -13.30 1.44
CA ARG A 37 -10.95 -12.90 1.22
C ARG A 37 -11.10 -11.49 0.63
N TYR A 38 -10.03 -10.97 0.01
CA TYR A 38 -9.98 -9.58 -0.46
C TYR A 38 -11.22 -9.18 -1.28
N GLN A 39 -11.90 -8.15 -0.78
CA GLN A 39 -13.00 -7.45 -1.45
C GLN A 39 -12.60 -5.99 -1.72
N PRO A 40 -12.61 -5.56 -3.00
CA PRO A 40 -12.37 -4.18 -3.38
C PRO A 40 -13.19 -3.18 -2.55
N GLY A 41 -12.56 -2.12 -2.07
CA GLY A 41 -13.22 -1.07 -1.26
C GLY A 41 -13.50 -1.42 0.20
N HIS A 42 -13.43 -2.70 0.59
CA HIS A 42 -13.70 -3.16 1.96
C HIS A 42 -12.45 -3.56 2.72
N ASP A 43 -11.48 -4.17 2.03
CA ASP A 43 -10.28 -4.73 2.65
C ASP A 43 -9.02 -3.87 2.41
N CYS A 44 -8.12 -3.87 3.40
CA CYS A 44 -6.86 -3.13 3.35
C CYS A 44 -5.68 -3.93 2.77
N TYR A 45 -5.91 -5.21 2.44
CA TYR A 45 -4.87 -6.16 2.07
C TYR A 45 -5.31 -6.99 0.86
N PRO A 46 -4.85 -6.66 -0.36
CA PRO A 46 -5.12 -7.46 -1.55
C PRO A 46 -4.40 -8.81 -1.52
N THR A 47 -4.88 -9.77 -2.32
CA THR A 47 -4.12 -11.02 -2.57
C THR A 47 -2.82 -10.72 -3.31
N ILE A 48 -1.83 -11.62 -3.18
CA ILE A 48 -0.60 -11.55 -3.98
C ILE A 48 -0.88 -11.56 -5.49
N LYS A 49 -1.86 -12.36 -5.93
CA LYS A 49 -2.29 -12.40 -7.33
C LYS A 49 -2.80 -11.03 -7.81
N ARG A 50 -3.55 -10.32 -6.95
CA ARG A 50 -4.08 -9.00 -7.27
C ARG A 50 -2.98 -7.94 -7.28
N LEU A 51 -2.06 -7.96 -6.34
CA LEU A 51 -0.86 -7.10 -6.38
C LEU A 51 -0.04 -7.33 -7.65
N ALA A 52 0.11 -8.60 -8.06
CA ALA A 52 0.85 -8.94 -9.28
C ALA A 52 0.20 -8.33 -10.53
N ALA A 53 -1.14 -8.28 -10.58
CA ALA A 53 -1.88 -7.60 -11.63
C ALA A 53 -1.64 -6.08 -11.64
N TYR A 54 -1.62 -5.42 -10.47
CA TYR A 54 -1.31 -3.99 -10.36
C TYR A 54 0.09 -3.64 -10.86
N LEU A 55 1.02 -4.57 -10.70
CA LEU A 55 2.44 -4.40 -11.01
C LEU A 55 2.80 -4.97 -12.39
N GLU A 56 1.82 -5.51 -13.12
CA GLU A 56 2.01 -6.20 -14.40
C GLU A 56 3.15 -7.23 -14.37
N CYS A 57 3.20 -8.02 -13.28
CA CYS A 57 4.28 -8.99 -13.05
C CYS A 57 3.75 -10.36 -12.66
N ASP A 58 4.62 -11.36 -12.71
CA ASP A 58 4.28 -12.72 -12.26
C ASP A 58 4.20 -12.79 -10.72
N PRO A 59 3.18 -13.44 -10.11
CA PRO A 59 3.05 -13.56 -8.66
C PRO A 59 4.28 -14.14 -7.94
N THR A 60 5.06 -15.01 -8.60
CA THR A 60 6.30 -15.55 -8.02
C THR A 60 7.36 -14.48 -7.80
N THR A 61 7.33 -13.37 -8.56
CA THR A 61 8.18 -12.20 -8.32
C THR A 61 7.95 -11.64 -6.93
N LEU A 62 6.68 -11.47 -6.55
CA LEU A 62 6.31 -10.93 -5.25
C LEU A 62 6.61 -11.93 -4.13
N SER A 63 6.41 -13.23 -4.37
CA SER A 63 6.81 -14.27 -3.42
C SER A 63 8.32 -14.26 -3.17
N LYS A 64 9.14 -14.13 -4.22
CA LYS A 64 10.62 -14.04 -4.08
C LYS A 64 11.05 -12.76 -3.36
N LEU A 65 10.37 -11.64 -3.62
CA LEU A 65 10.62 -10.37 -2.91
C LEU A 65 10.24 -10.47 -1.43
N LYS A 66 9.07 -11.04 -1.11
CA LYS A 66 8.62 -11.34 0.27
C LYS A 66 9.65 -12.16 1.04
N MET A 67 10.23 -13.18 0.39
CA MET A 67 11.24 -14.07 0.98
C MET A 67 12.66 -13.46 1.05
N GLY A 68 12.87 -12.22 0.57
CA GLY A 68 14.21 -11.61 0.49
C GLY A 68 15.14 -12.27 -0.54
N ARG A 69 14.62 -13.16 -1.40
CA ARG A 69 15.40 -13.91 -2.40
C ARG A 69 15.62 -13.12 -3.69
N ARG A 70 14.89 -12.02 -3.88
CA ARG A 70 15.07 -11.09 -5.01
C ARG A 70 15.47 -9.73 -4.48
N LYS A 71 16.68 -9.28 -4.83
CA LYS A 71 17.23 -7.97 -4.39
C LYS A 71 16.74 -6.79 -5.23
N GLN A 72 16.22 -7.03 -6.43
CA GLN A 72 15.85 -5.96 -7.36
C GLN A 72 14.46 -6.21 -7.97
N ILE A 73 13.58 -5.24 -7.78
CA ILE A 73 12.33 -5.05 -8.53
C ILE A 73 12.41 -3.66 -9.18
N ASN A 74 11.69 -3.44 -10.27
CA ASN A 74 11.76 -2.15 -10.96
C ASN A 74 11.24 -1.01 -10.06
N PHE A 75 11.68 0.20 -10.36
CA PHE A 75 11.37 1.39 -9.58
C PHE A 75 9.85 1.66 -9.49
N ASP A 76 9.14 1.45 -10.59
CA ASP A 76 7.69 1.66 -10.64
C ASP A 76 6.95 0.69 -9.71
N SER A 77 7.37 -0.57 -9.66
CA SER A 77 6.77 -1.55 -8.76
C SER A 77 7.02 -1.21 -7.30
N MET A 78 8.23 -0.77 -6.95
CA MET A 78 8.53 -0.27 -5.60
C MET A 78 7.64 0.92 -5.26
N THR A 79 7.47 1.85 -6.20
CA THR A 79 6.65 3.04 -6.02
C THR A 79 5.19 2.68 -5.81
N ILE A 80 4.62 1.81 -6.65
CA ILE A 80 3.24 1.32 -6.51
C ILE A 80 3.05 0.62 -5.15
N LEU A 81 3.97 -0.28 -4.76
CA LEU A 81 3.92 -0.95 -3.46
C LEU A 81 4.01 0.03 -2.29
N ALA A 82 4.86 1.06 -2.39
CA ALA A 82 4.98 2.11 -1.38
C ALA A 82 3.69 2.94 -1.25
N ILE A 83 3.02 3.22 -2.38
CA ILE A 83 1.75 3.94 -2.38
C ILE A 83 0.63 3.09 -1.76
N LEU A 84 0.44 1.86 -2.24
CA LEU A 84 -0.63 0.97 -1.78
C LEU A 84 -0.47 0.60 -0.29
N SER A 85 0.76 0.45 0.17
CA SER A 85 1.06 0.16 1.58
C SER A 85 0.89 1.36 2.52
N GLY A 86 0.69 2.56 1.97
CA GLY A 86 0.60 3.80 2.75
C GLY A 86 1.93 4.32 3.26
N ILE A 87 3.05 3.85 2.69
CA ILE A 87 4.40 4.30 3.04
C ILE A 87 4.69 5.67 2.43
N CYS A 88 4.42 5.81 1.12
CA CYS A 88 4.67 7.04 0.39
C CYS A 88 3.61 7.23 -0.72
N PRO A 89 2.79 8.29 -0.69
CA PRO A 89 2.68 9.28 0.39
C PRO A 89 2.21 8.63 1.71
N GLY A 90 2.78 9.10 2.83
CA GLY A 90 2.41 8.62 4.16
C GLY A 90 0.93 8.85 4.48
N ILE A 91 0.34 7.93 5.24
CA ILE A 91 -1.04 8.02 5.73
C ILE A 91 -1.02 8.26 7.24
N SER A 92 -1.90 9.14 7.73
CA SER A 92 -2.09 9.36 9.16
C SER A 92 -2.61 8.08 9.85
N SER A 93 -2.31 7.91 11.14
CA SER A 93 -2.80 6.76 11.91
C SER A 93 -4.34 6.71 11.99
N ARG A 94 -5.00 7.87 11.96
CA ARG A 94 -6.46 8.00 12.03
C ARG A 94 -7.15 7.56 10.74
N GLU A 95 -6.48 7.69 9.60
CA GLU A 95 -7.07 7.46 8.28
C GLU A 95 -6.54 6.19 7.61
N VAL A 96 -5.60 5.48 8.24
CA VAL A 96 -4.85 4.37 7.64
C VAL A 96 -5.74 3.33 6.98
N GLY A 97 -6.86 2.96 7.60
CA GLY A 97 -7.79 1.99 7.03
C GLY A 97 -8.58 2.54 5.85
N THR A 98 -9.13 3.75 5.98
CA THR A 98 -9.95 4.38 4.94
C THR A 98 -9.12 4.71 3.70
N GLU A 99 -7.96 5.33 3.87
CA GLU A 99 -7.12 5.74 2.74
C GLU A 99 -6.44 4.54 2.06
N LYS A 100 -6.05 3.49 2.79
CA LYS A 100 -5.58 2.25 2.15
C LYS A 100 -6.65 1.62 1.28
N ARG A 101 -7.89 1.55 1.76
CA ARG A 101 -9.02 1.03 0.98
C ARG A 101 -9.29 1.89 -0.25
N ALA A 102 -9.22 3.21 -0.11
CA ALA A 102 -9.39 4.12 -1.24
C ALA A 102 -8.31 3.93 -2.31
N ARG A 103 -7.03 3.86 -1.94
CA ARG A 103 -5.91 3.59 -2.87
C ARG A 103 -6.05 2.23 -3.57
N LEU A 104 -6.50 1.22 -2.85
CA LEU A 104 -6.74 -0.10 -3.42
C LEU A 104 -7.94 -0.08 -4.39
N ALA A 105 -9.01 0.64 -4.06
CA ALA A 105 -10.13 0.84 -4.97
C ALA A 105 -9.71 1.60 -6.25
N ASP A 106 -8.82 2.59 -6.14
CA ASP A 106 -8.23 3.27 -7.31
C ASP A 106 -7.47 2.29 -8.21
N ALA A 107 -6.66 1.40 -7.63
CA ALA A 107 -5.94 0.36 -8.37
C ALA A 107 -6.87 -0.70 -8.97
N ASP A 108 -7.90 -1.12 -8.24
CA ASP A 108 -8.91 -2.06 -8.73
C ASP A 108 -9.67 -1.47 -9.94
N ARG A 109 -10.05 -0.19 -9.88
CA ARG A 109 -10.66 0.51 -11.03
C ARG A 109 -9.71 0.58 -12.21
N TRP A 110 -8.44 0.89 -11.98
CA TRP A 110 -7.44 0.92 -13.05
C TRP A 110 -7.27 -0.43 -13.74
N VAL A 111 -7.28 -1.55 -13.00
CA VAL A 111 -7.25 -2.90 -13.60
C VAL A 111 -8.54 -3.24 -14.37
N ALA A 112 -9.68 -2.71 -13.92
CA ALA A 112 -10.97 -2.94 -14.56
C ALA A 112 -11.20 -2.07 -15.81
N GLU A 113 -10.51 -0.92 -15.92
CA GLU A 113 -10.55 -0.07 -17.10
C GLU A 113 -9.67 -0.65 -18.21
N ASP A 114 -10.29 -0.95 -19.36
CA ASP A 114 -9.62 -1.54 -20.52
C ASP A 114 -8.47 -0.65 -21.06
N SER A 115 -7.48 -1.28 -21.71
CA SER A 115 -6.09 -0.81 -21.97
C SER A 115 -5.91 0.49 -22.77
N ASN A 116 -6.98 1.20 -23.09
CA ASN A 116 -6.99 2.40 -23.94
C ASN A 116 -6.84 3.73 -23.18
N ARG A 117 -6.70 3.73 -21.85
CA ARG A 117 -6.42 4.95 -21.07
C ARG A 117 -4.92 5.11 -20.78
N ARG A 118 -4.37 6.19 -21.34
CA ARG A 118 -2.95 6.63 -21.40
C ARG A 118 -2.28 6.96 -20.04
N GLY A 119 -2.60 6.26 -18.95
CA GLY A 119 -2.09 6.57 -17.60
C GLY A 119 -1.42 5.38 -16.92
N THR A 120 -0.21 5.60 -16.36
CA THR A 120 0.41 4.63 -15.45
C THR A 120 -0.42 4.53 -14.17
N LEU A 121 -0.46 3.35 -13.54
CA LEU A 121 -1.14 3.17 -12.25
C LEU A 121 -0.67 4.20 -11.20
N ILE A 122 0.61 4.56 -11.21
CA ILE A 122 1.18 5.59 -10.33
C ILE A 122 0.40 6.92 -10.46
N ARG A 123 0.13 7.38 -11.69
CA ARG A 123 -0.62 8.62 -11.92
C ARG A 123 -2.05 8.52 -11.38
N THR A 124 -2.72 7.40 -11.62
CA THR A 124 -4.08 7.15 -11.10
C THR A 124 -4.12 7.23 -9.58
N LEU A 125 -3.16 6.58 -8.91
CA LEU A 125 -3.07 6.58 -7.45
C LEU A 125 -2.78 7.98 -6.90
N MET A 126 -1.83 8.70 -7.49
CA MET A 126 -1.47 10.04 -7.03
C MET A 126 -2.63 11.02 -7.20
N ASN A 127 -3.30 11.02 -8.36
CA ASN A 127 -4.48 11.86 -8.58
C ASN A 127 -5.61 11.56 -7.57
N GLY A 128 -5.83 10.28 -7.26
CA GLY A 128 -6.81 9.88 -6.25
C GLY A 128 -6.47 10.41 -4.86
N ILE A 129 -5.19 10.31 -4.46
CA ILE A 129 -4.69 10.82 -3.17
C ILE A 129 -4.86 12.33 -3.09
N ASP A 130 -4.44 13.06 -4.13
CA ASP A 130 -4.51 14.52 -4.14
C ASP A 130 -5.95 15.01 -4.09
N HIS A 131 -6.86 14.37 -4.84
CA HIS A 131 -8.29 14.71 -4.80
C HIS A 131 -8.91 14.53 -3.41
N ARG A 132 -8.50 13.51 -2.65
CA ARG A 132 -9.01 13.26 -1.29
C ARG A 132 -8.36 14.12 -0.21
N ARG A 133 -7.24 14.80 -0.50
CA ARG A 133 -6.57 15.70 0.46
C ARG A 133 -7.07 17.13 0.39
N VAL A 134 -7.70 17.50 -0.71
CA VAL A 134 -8.25 18.85 -0.94
C VAL A 134 -9.70 18.96 -0.45
N ASN A 135 -10.40 17.83 -0.29
CA ASN A 135 -11.77 17.74 0.20
C ASN A 135 -11.80 17.26 1.66
#